data_AF-A0A317EWE0-F1
#
_entry.id   AF-A0A317EWE0-F1
#
_cell.length_a   1.000
_cell.length_b   1.000
_cell.length_c   1.000
_cell.angle_alpha   90.00
_cell.angle_beta   90.00
_cell.angle_gamma   90.00
#
_symmetry.space_group_name_H-M   'P 1'
#
loop_
_entity.id
_entity.type
_entity.pdbx_description
1 polymer ?
#
loop_
_entity_poly.entity_id
_entity_poly.type
_entity_poly.pdbx_seq_one_letter_code
_entity_poly.pdbx_strand_id
1 'polypeptide(L)'
;MNITFRLTREKARLLDDILNEFGEEKIISTKRVLKLFKGKENLAVEYIALLVNLNLIKRIGIIEGKDFPTRLGKLPNAEDLMLIGGFADVHDMES
;
A
#
# COMPACT_ATOMS: atom_id res chain seq x y z
N MET A 1 -15.81 -10.16 6.55
CA MET A 1 -15.74 -9.21 5.42
C MET A 1 -15.02 -9.96 4.31
N ASN A 2 -15.75 -10.50 3.32
CA ASN A 2 -15.18 -11.31 2.24
C ASN A 2 -14.49 -10.37 1.25
N ILE A 3 -13.19 -10.12 1.46
CA ILE A 3 -12.35 -9.44 0.49
C ILE A 3 -11.52 -10.50 -0.21
N THR A 4 -12.18 -11.51 -0.80
CA THR A 4 -11.58 -12.37 -1.82
C THR A 4 -11.49 -11.55 -3.12
N PHE A 5 -10.80 -10.41 -3.07
CA PHE A 5 -10.26 -9.82 -4.27
C PHE A 5 -9.22 -10.83 -4.76
N ARG A 6 -9.47 -11.46 -5.91
CA ARG A 6 -8.42 -12.19 -6.63
C ARG A 6 -7.37 -11.18 -7.07
N LEU A 7 -6.56 -10.70 -6.13
CA LEU A 7 -5.31 -10.03 -6.43
C LEU A 7 -4.50 -11.04 -7.23
N THR A 8 -3.94 -10.63 -8.36
CA THR A 8 -2.91 -11.48 -8.98
C THR A 8 -1.68 -11.44 -8.07
N ARG A 9 -0.85 -12.48 -8.11
CA ARG A 9 0.41 -12.53 -7.36
C ARG A 9 1.30 -11.29 -7.60
N GLU A 10 1.28 -10.73 -8.81
CA GLU A 10 1.97 -9.48 -9.14
C GLU A 10 1.42 -8.27 -8.39
N LYS A 11 0.08 -8.14 -8.30
CA LYS A 11 -0.55 -7.07 -7.52
C LYS A 11 -0.25 -7.21 -6.04
N ALA A 12 -0.29 -8.44 -5.52
CA ALA A 12 0.02 -8.74 -4.13
C ALA A 12 1.46 -8.30 -3.78
N ARG A 13 2.45 -8.71 -4.59
CA ARG A 13 3.85 -8.28 -4.43
C ARG A 13 4.02 -6.77 -4.47
N LEU A 14 3.33 -6.08 -5.39
CA LEU A 14 3.45 -4.62 -5.47
C LEU A 14 2.85 -3.92 -4.24
N LEU A 15 1.79 -4.48 -3.64
CA LEU A 15 1.26 -3.98 -2.36
C LEU A 15 2.28 -4.20 -1.22
N ASP A 16 2.93 -5.36 -1.18
CA ASP A 16 4.00 -5.65 -0.22
C ASP A 16 5.18 -4.69 -0.40
N ASP A 17 5.61 -4.43 -1.63
CA ASP A 17 6.68 -3.47 -1.94
C ASP A 17 6.34 -2.06 -1.43
N ILE A 18 5.09 -1.62 -1.57
CA ILE A 18 4.65 -0.32 -1.02
C ILE A 18 4.73 -0.32 0.51
N LEU A 19 4.32 -1.40 1.18
CA LEU A 19 4.40 -1.49 2.65
C LEU A 19 5.85 -1.57 3.11
N ASN A 20 6.72 -2.24 2.36
CA ASN A 20 8.16 -2.32 2.62
C ASN A 20 8.87 -0.98 2.47
N GLU A 21 8.37 -0.07 1.63
CA GLU A 21 8.91 1.31 1.55
C GLU A 21 8.80 2.07 2.87
N PHE A 22 7.97 1.64 3.82
CA PHE A 22 7.97 2.23 5.16
C PHE A 22 9.18 1.78 5.98
N GLY A 23 9.62 0.53 5.84
CA GLY A 23 10.58 -0.08 6.77
C GLY A 23 10.15 0.14 8.23
N GLU A 24 11.04 0.71 9.03
CA GLU A 24 10.80 1.09 10.43
C GLU A 24 10.04 2.43 10.58
N GLU A 25 9.91 3.23 9.51
CA GLU A 25 9.26 4.53 9.56
C GLU A 25 7.73 4.41 9.61
N LYS A 26 7.09 5.20 10.48
CA LYS A 26 5.62 5.28 10.54
C LYS A 26 5.03 6.20 9.48
N ILE A 27 5.83 7.10 8.92
CA ILE A 27 5.39 8.10 7.93
C ILE A 27 6.46 8.24 6.86
N ILE A 28 6.08 8.09 5.61
CA ILE A 28 6.97 8.29 4.45
C ILE A 28 6.45 9.35 3.50
N SER A 29 7.35 9.91 2.71
CA SER A 29 6.99 10.74 1.56
C SER A 29 6.43 9.87 0.44
N THR A 30 5.32 10.29 -0.16
CA THR A 30 4.70 9.54 -1.27
C THR A 30 5.60 9.47 -2.51
N LYS A 31 6.62 10.35 -2.60
CA LYS A 31 7.67 10.27 -3.64
C LYS A 31 8.44 8.95 -3.61
N ARG A 32 8.56 8.29 -2.45
CA ARG A 32 9.21 6.97 -2.34
C ARG A 32 8.40 5.91 -3.07
N VAL A 33 7.12 5.85 -2.76
CA VAL A 33 6.17 4.95 -3.43
C VAL A 33 6.13 5.20 -4.94
N LEU A 34 6.09 6.46 -5.38
CA LEU A 34 6.07 6.80 -6.82
C LEU A 34 7.26 6.24 -7.62
N LYS A 35 8.42 6.01 -6.98
CA LYS A 35 9.58 5.40 -7.65
C LYS A 35 9.30 3.95 -8.08
N LEU A 36 8.53 3.19 -7.28
CA LEU A 36 8.09 1.83 -7.62
C LEU A 36 7.27 1.82 -8.92
N PHE A 37 6.48 2.88 -9.12
CA PHE A 37 5.62 3.06 -10.29
C PHE A 37 6.32 3.75 -11.48
N LYS A 38 7.63 4.02 -11.39
CA LYS A 38 8.39 4.80 -12.40
C LYS A 38 7.70 6.13 -12.74
N GLY A 39 7.09 6.78 -11.74
CA GLY A 39 6.37 8.05 -11.92
C GLY A 39 4.96 7.93 -12.50
N LYS A 40 4.41 6.73 -12.70
CA LYS A 40 3.00 6.54 -13.11
C LYS A 40 2.05 6.80 -11.94
N GLU A 41 1.75 8.07 -11.68
CA GLU A 41 0.96 8.50 -10.52
C GLU A 41 -0.43 7.86 -10.47
N ASN A 42 -1.15 7.76 -11.60
CA ASN A 42 -2.48 7.15 -11.65
C ASN A 42 -2.49 5.71 -11.12
N LEU A 43 -1.47 4.92 -11.49
CA LEU A 43 -1.36 3.55 -11.01
C LEU A 43 -1.03 3.53 -9.52
N ALA A 44 -0.13 4.39 -9.05
CA ALA A 44 0.17 4.50 -7.62
C ALA A 44 -1.06 4.90 -6.79
N VAL A 45 -1.92 5.79 -7.30
CA VAL A 45 -3.18 6.20 -6.65
C VAL A 45 -4.08 5.00 -6.39
N GLU A 46 -4.25 4.11 -7.36
CA GLU A 46 -5.11 2.93 -7.22
C GLU A 46 -4.64 2.00 -6.09
N TYR A 47 -3.34 1.70 -6.03
CA TYR A 47 -2.78 0.84 -4.99
C TYR A 47 -2.82 1.50 -3.61
N ILE A 48 -2.53 2.80 -3.53
CA ILE A 48 -2.64 3.56 -2.28
C ILE A 48 -4.10 3.61 -1.82
N ALA A 49 -5.06 3.82 -2.72
CA ALA A 49 -6.49 3.80 -2.39
C ALA A 49 -6.90 2.43 -1.83
N LEU A 50 -6.41 1.34 -2.42
CA LEU A 50 -6.67 0.00 -1.92
C LEU A 50 -6.11 -0.20 -0.50
N LEU A 51 -4.84 0.15 -0.25
CA LEU A 51 -4.23 0.04 1.08
C LEU A 51 -4.94 0.90 2.15
N VAL A 52 -5.48 2.06 1.74
CA VAL A 52 -6.31 2.91 2.62
C VAL A 52 -7.64 2.22 2.93
N ASN A 53 -8.32 1.67 1.93
CA ASN A 53 -9.59 0.96 2.12
C ASN A 53 -9.43 -0.29 2.99
N LEU A 54 -8.25 -0.91 2.97
CA LEU A 54 -7.88 -2.03 3.84
C LEU A 54 -7.41 -1.61 5.23
N ASN A 55 -7.43 -0.32 5.57
CA ASN A 55 -6.95 0.23 6.84
C ASN A 55 -5.48 -0.14 7.15
N LEU A 56 -4.64 -0.23 6.12
CA LEU A 56 -3.21 -0.52 6.26
C LEU A 56 -2.38 0.76 6.26
N ILE A 57 -2.82 1.78 5.53
CA ILE A 57 -2.19 3.10 5.52
C ILE A 57 -3.24 4.21 5.62
N LYS A 58 -2.76 5.41 5.94
CA LYS A 58 -3.55 6.65 5.88
C LYS A 58 -2.87 7.71 5.04
N ARG A 59 -3.67 8.56 4.39
CA ARG A 59 -3.19 9.72 3.62
C ARG A 59 -2.93 10.88 4.58
N ILE A 60 -1.78 11.54 4.45
CA ILE A 60 -1.38 12.69 5.27
C ILE A 60 -1.03 13.87 4.35
N GLY A 61 -1.48 15.07 4.71
CA GLY A 61 -1.22 16.28 3.92
C GLY A 61 -1.92 16.24 2.57
N ILE A 62 -3.22 15.93 2.58
CA ILE A 62 -4.09 16.11 1.42
C ILE A 62 -4.21 17.61 1.20
N ILE A 63 -3.80 18.09 0.02
CA ILE A 63 -3.89 19.49 -0.37
C ILE A 63 -5.07 19.59 -1.33
N GLU A 64 -5.95 20.56 -1.11
CA GLU A 64 -7.08 20.84 -2.00
C GLU A 64 -6.58 21.05 -3.43
N GLY A 65 -7.18 20.33 -4.39
CA GLY A 65 -6.75 20.34 -5.80
C GLY A 65 -5.59 19.39 -6.17
N LYS A 66 -5.11 18.55 -5.25
CA LYS A 66 -4.19 17.43 -5.56
C LYS A 66 -4.81 16.09 -5.19
N ASP A 67 -4.90 15.19 -6.17
CA ASP A 67 -5.38 13.83 -5.96
C ASP A 67 -4.40 12.96 -5.15
N PHE A 68 -3.15 13.42 -5.02
CA PHE A 68 -2.07 12.67 -4.41
C PHE A 68 -1.62 13.27 -3.07
N PRO A 69 -1.61 12.48 -1.97
CA PRO A 69 -1.16 12.97 -0.67
C PRO A 69 0.33 13.27 -0.70
N THR A 70 0.79 14.23 0.10
CA THR A 70 2.23 14.51 0.23
C THR A 70 2.96 13.45 1.05
N ARG A 71 2.26 12.81 1.99
CA ARG A 71 2.80 11.76 2.86
C ARG A 71 1.81 10.61 3.05
N LEU A 72 2.34 9.44 3.38
CA LEU A 72 1.58 8.27 3.79
C LEU A 72 1.97 7.89 5.21
N GLY A 73 1.01 7.47 6.02
CA GLY A 73 1.25 6.90 7.35
C GLY A 73 0.92 5.42 7.40
N LYS A 74 1.79 4.61 8.00
CA LYS A 74 1.58 3.18 8.26
C LYS A 74 0.65 3.01 9.46
N LEU A 75 -0.30 2.08 9.37
CA LEU A 75 -1.20 1.70 10.45
C LEU A 75 -0.78 0.35 11.05
N PRO A 76 -1.13 0.04 12.31
CA PRO A 76 -0.72 -1.22 12.96
C PRO A 76 -1.11 -2.47 12.17
N ASN A 77 -2.28 -2.48 11.54
CA ASN A 77 -2.73 -3.60 10.71
C ASN A 77 -1.78 -3.93 9.55
N ALA A 78 -1.01 -2.95 9.04
CA ALA A 78 0.03 -3.21 8.06
C ALA A 78 1.23 -3.95 8.66
N GLU A 79 1.59 -3.64 9.90
CA GLU A 79 2.66 -4.36 10.60
C GLU A 79 2.23 -5.81 10.86
N ASP A 80 1.01 -6.01 11.34
CA ASP A 80 0.43 -7.34 11.56
C ASP A 80 0.38 -8.17 10.26
N LEU A 81 -0.02 -7.55 9.14
CA LEU A 81 -0.05 -8.21 7.83
C LEU A 81 1.35 -8.61 7.36
N MET A 82 2.34 -7.71 7.50
CA MET A 82 3.71 -8.01 7.07
C MET A 82 4.38 -9.05 7.98
N LEU A 83 3.96 -9.20 9.24
CA LEU A 83 4.43 -10.26 10.13
C LEU A 83 3.96 -11.67 9.72
N ILE A 84 2.83 -11.77 9.03
CA ILE A 84 2.31 -13.04 8.50
C ILE A 84 2.70 -13.32 7.05
N GLY A 85 3.65 -12.55 6.49
CA GLY A 85 4.18 -12.76 5.14
C GLY A 85 3.63 -11.83 4.05
N GLY A 86 2.72 -10.91 4.39
CA GLY A 86 2.18 -9.94 3.44
C GLY A 86 1.08 -10.50 2.52
N PHE A 87 0.72 -9.72 1.51
CA PHE A 87 -0.32 -10.07 0.54
C PHE A 87 0.08 -11.27 -0.33
N ALA A 88 1.36 -11.39 -0.71
CA ALA A 88 1.81 -12.47 -1.58
C ALA A 88 1.65 -13.84 -0.91
N ASP A 89 2.01 -13.95 0.37
CA ASP A 89 1.90 -15.20 1.12
C ASP A 89 0.43 -15.53 1.41
N VAL A 90 -0.39 -14.54 1.79
CA VAL A 90 -1.84 -14.72 1.96
C VAL A 90 -2.49 -15.20 0.66
N HIS A 91 -2.12 -14.62 -0.49
CA HIS A 91 -2.61 -15.07 -1.79
C HIS A 91 -2.23 -16.53 -2.07
N ASP A 92 -0.99 -16.92 -1.81
CA ASP A 92 -0.50 -18.27 -2.07
C ASP A 92 -1.14 -19.32 -1.12
N MET A 93 -1.60 -18.92 0.07
CA MET A 93 -2.36 -19.79 1.00
C MET A 93 -3.82 -20.01 0.60
N GLU A 94 -4.42 -19.05 -0.11
CA GLU A 94 -5.83 -19.10 -0.54
C GLU A 94 -6.02 -19.58 -1.99
N SER A 95 -4.93 -19.80 -2.74
CA SER A 95 -4.93 -20.26 -4.15
C SER A 95 -4.88 -21.77 -4.29
#